data_AF-A0A1G5Q306-F1
#
_entry.id   AF-A0A1G5Q306-F1
#
_cell.length_a   1.000
_cell.length_b   1.000
_cell.length_c   1.000
_cell.angle_alpha   90.00
_cell.angle_beta   90.00
_cell.angle_gamma   90.00
#
_symmetry.space_group_name_H-M   'P 1'
#
loop_
_entity.id
_entity.type
_entity.pdbx_description
1 polymer ?
#
loop_
_entity_poly.entity_id
_entity_poly.type
_entity_poly.pdbx_seq_one_letter_code
_entity_poly.pdbx_strand_id
1 'polypeptide(L)'
;MRQLIGAILMVILSGGVQAACLHVTENGFEVDEREVASSVSWHAVIENECEVPYDADLTVVFNDEEGEHLYDVQDLVTVGRGEAVEAGKKIYMPSQYLPRIAEVDISIEERERPF
;
A
#
# COMPACT_ATOMS: atom_id res chain seq x y z
N MET A 1 -16.77 50.95 -31.89
CA MET A 1 -15.94 50.23 -30.89
C MET A 1 -16.88 49.34 -30.09
N ARG A 2 -17.19 48.10 -30.49
CA ARG A 2 -16.39 46.85 -30.36
C ARG A 2 -15.93 46.58 -28.93
N GLN A 3 -16.69 45.76 -28.20
CA GLN A 3 -16.26 44.73 -27.22
C GLN A 3 -17.47 43.77 -27.05
N LEU A 4 -17.70 42.78 -27.92
CA LEU A 4 -17.12 41.41 -27.96
C LEU A 4 -17.08 40.69 -26.60
N ILE A 5 -18.10 39.86 -26.39
CA ILE A 5 -18.07 38.45 -25.94
C ILE A 5 -17.04 38.12 -24.85
N GLY A 6 -17.54 37.84 -23.65
CA GLY A 6 -16.80 37.15 -22.59
C GLY A 6 -17.67 36.08 -21.94
N ALA A 7 -18.03 35.03 -22.68
CA ALA A 7 -18.60 33.83 -22.10
C ALA A 7 -17.49 33.06 -21.39
N ILE A 8 -17.37 33.24 -20.08
CA ILE A 8 -16.49 32.42 -19.24
C ILE A 8 -17.15 31.06 -19.11
N LEU A 9 -16.73 30.14 -19.97
CA LEU A 9 -17.07 28.74 -19.94
C LEU A 9 -16.37 28.11 -18.72
N MET A 10 -17.11 27.95 -17.63
CA MET A 10 -16.64 27.24 -16.45
C MET A 10 -16.67 25.74 -16.77
N VAL A 11 -15.56 25.23 -17.30
CA VAL A 11 -15.35 23.79 -17.51
C VAL A 11 -15.17 23.17 -16.13
N ILE A 12 -16.25 22.63 -15.58
CA ILE A 12 -16.21 21.75 -14.42
C ILE A 12 -15.56 20.46 -14.90
N LEU A 13 -14.24 20.37 -14.71
CA LEU A 13 -13.50 19.12 -14.79
C LEU A 13 -13.94 18.26 -13.62
N SER A 14 -15.04 17.52 -13.79
CA SER A 14 -15.38 16.37 -12.96
C SER A 14 -14.35 15.27 -13.24
N GLY A 15 -13.15 15.46 -12.71
CA GLY A 15 -12.20 14.37 -12.51
C GLY A 15 -12.87 13.41 -11.54
N GLY A 16 -13.39 12.31 -12.07
CA GLY A 16 -13.90 11.22 -11.27
C GLY A 16 -12.75 10.72 -10.41
N VAL A 17 -12.78 11.05 -9.12
CA VAL A 17 -12.01 10.34 -8.11
C VAL A 17 -12.61 8.95 -8.10
N GLN A 18 -12.04 8.03 -8.90
CA GLN A 18 -12.29 6.62 -8.70
C GLN A 18 -11.72 6.32 -7.32
N ALA A 19 -12.59 5.93 -6.39
CA ALA A 19 -12.16 5.43 -5.10
C ALA A 19 -11.24 4.22 -5.34
N ALA A 20 -10.15 4.13 -4.59
CA ALA A 20 -9.32 2.92 -4.55
C ALA A 20 -10.21 1.74 -4.15
N CYS A 21 -10.04 0.58 -4.80
CA CYS A 21 -10.84 -0.61 -4.51
C CYS A 21 -10.27 -1.43 -3.35
N LEU A 22 -8.95 -1.32 -3.12
CA LEU A 22 -8.24 -2.08 -2.10
C LEU A 22 -7.79 -1.17 -0.97
N HIS A 23 -7.98 -1.64 0.26
CA HIS A 23 -7.62 -0.91 1.47
C HIS A 23 -6.87 -1.80 2.45
N VAL A 24 -5.76 -1.29 3.00
CA VAL A 24 -5.11 -1.90 4.16
C VAL A 24 -5.89 -1.49 5.40
N THR A 25 -6.51 -2.44 6.10
CA THR A 25 -7.29 -2.17 7.32
C THR A 25 -6.49 -2.41 8.60
N GLU A 26 -5.50 -3.30 8.53
CA GLU A 26 -4.58 -3.60 9.62
C GLU A 26 -3.19 -3.87 9.04
N ASN A 27 -2.14 -3.45 9.73
CA ASN A 27 -0.75 -3.72 9.39
C ASN A 27 0.12 -3.75 10.64
N GLY A 28 1.25 -4.47 10.57
CA GLY A 28 2.19 -4.54 11.67
C GLY A 28 3.40 -5.40 11.35
N PHE A 29 4.32 -5.45 12.31
CA PHE A 29 5.56 -6.21 12.19
C PHE A 29 5.98 -6.81 13.52
N GLU A 30 6.75 -7.89 13.45
CA GLU A 30 7.36 -8.58 14.57
C GLU A 30 8.84 -8.86 14.29
N VAL A 31 9.72 -8.38 15.17
CA VAL A 31 11.16 -8.63 15.07
C VAL A 31 11.51 -9.92 15.81
N ASP A 32 12.25 -10.82 15.16
CA ASP A 32 12.73 -12.05 15.78
C ASP A 32 14.23 -11.97 16.08
N GLU A 33 14.56 -11.49 17.28
CA GLU A 33 15.95 -11.36 17.74
C GLU A 33 16.61 -12.70 18.12
N ARG A 34 15.86 -13.81 18.10
CA ARG A 34 16.34 -15.13 18.54
C ARG A 34 17.00 -15.94 17.42
N GLU A 35 16.90 -15.49 16.18
CA GLU A 35 17.48 -16.17 15.03
C GLU A 35 18.95 -15.81 14.77
N VAL A 36 19.68 -16.77 14.20
CA VAL A 36 21.08 -16.58 13.78
C VAL A 36 21.20 -15.49 12.70
N ALA A 37 20.13 -15.29 11.93
CA ALA A 37 20.00 -14.24 10.94
C ALA A 37 18.89 -13.27 11.38
N SER A 38 19.20 -11.98 11.36
CA SER A 38 18.27 -10.90 11.64
C SER A 38 17.06 -10.94 10.69
N SER A 39 15.88 -11.20 11.26
CA SER A 39 14.63 -11.28 10.51
C SER A 39 13.52 -10.45 11.14
N VAL A 40 12.58 -10.03 10.30
CA VAL A 40 11.33 -9.37 10.69
C VAL A 40 10.20 -10.02 9.89
N SER A 41 9.08 -10.25 10.56
CA SER A 41 7.84 -10.66 9.92
C SER A 41 6.96 -9.43 9.80
N TRP A 42 6.40 -9.18 8.62
CA TRP A 42 5.34 -8.18 8.45
C TRP A 42 4.02 -8.88 8.16
N HIS A 43 2.93 -8.19 8.48
CA HIS A 43 1.57 -8.63 8.17
C HIS A 43 0.69 -7.44 7.77
N ALA A 44 -0.36 -7.74 6.99
CA ALA A 44 -1.37 -6.80 6.54
C ALA A 44 -2.72 -7.52 6.34
N VAL A 45 -3.82 -6.84 6.61
CA VAL A 45 -5.17 -7.23 6.16
C VAL A 45 -5.57 -6.29 5.04
N ILE A 46 -5.89 -6.84 3.87
CA ILE A 46 -6.26 -6.09 2.68
C ILE A 46 -7.69 -6.45 2.30
N GLU A 47 -8.56 -5.46 2.25
CA GLU A 47 -9.98 -5.60 1.90
C GLU A 47 -10.24 -5.07 0.50
N ASN A 48 -11.08 -5.78 -0.26
CA ASN A 48 -11.58 -5.35 -1.57
C ASN A 48 -13.04 -4.95 -1.47
N GLU A 49 -13.32 -3.65 -1.61
CA GLU A 49 -14.68 -3.10 -1.57
C GLU A 49 -15.38 -3.10 -2.94
N CYS A 50 -14.70 -3.55 -3.99
CA CYS A 50 -15.21 -3.54 -5.36
C CYS A 50 -15.78 -4.90 -5.82
N GLU A 51 -16.54 -4.84 -6.92
CA GLU A 51 -17.25 -6.01 -7.47
C GLU A 51 -16.40 -6.90 -8.41
N VAL A 52 -15.09 -6.67 -8.48
CA VAL A 52 -14.16 -7.45 -9.31
C VAL A 52 -12.91 -7.81 -8.50
N PRO A 53 -12.23 -8.93 -8.81
CA PRO A 53 -10.97 -9.28 -8.16
C PRO A 53 -9.82 -8.38 -8.66
N TYR A 54 -8.88 -8.08 -7.76
CA TYR A 54 -7.68 -7.30 -8.06
C TYR A 54 -6.42 -8.07 -7.68
N ASP A 55 -5.36 -7.87 -8.46
CA ASP A 55 -4.00 -8.07 -7.97
C ASP A 55 -3.56 -6.77 -7.27
N ALA A 56 -2.97 -6.90 -6.10
CA ALA A 56 -2.31 -5.84 -5.34
C ALA A 56 -0.80 -6.05 -5.39
N ASP A 57 -0.11 -5.13 -6.08
CA ASP A 57 1.33 -4.99 -6.00
C ASP A 57 1.63 -4.18 -4.73
N LEU A 58 2.15 -4.86 -3.70
CA LEU A 58 2.43 -4.30 -2.38
C LEU A 58 3.85 -3.76 -2.31
N THR A 59 4.01 -2.55 -1.80
CA THR A 59 5.31 -2.06 -1.31
C THR A 59 5.22 -1.90 0.20
N VAL A 60 6.00 -2.70 0.92
CA VAL A 60 6.07 -2.73 2.38
C VAL A 60 7.34 -1.99 2.79
N VAL A 61 7.19 -0.87 3.48
CA VAL A 61 8.27 0.04 3.86
C VAL A 61 8.41 0.03 5.38
N PHE A 62 9.61 -0.27 5.86
CA PHE A 62 9.97 -0.18 7.28
C PHE A 62 10.62 1.17 7.54
N ASN A 63 10.08 1.91 8.51
CA ASN A 63 10.52 3.25 8.88
C ASN A 63 11.02 3.29 10.33
N ASP A 64 11.86 4.27 10.66
CA ASP A 64 12.22 4.57 12.04
C ASP A 64 11.24 5.55 12.71
N GLU A 65 11.51 5.89 13.98
CA GLU A 65 10.64 6.79 14.77
C GLU A 65 10.51 8.20 14.18
N GLU A 66 11.44 8.62 13.32
CA GLU A 66 11.42 9.92 12.64
C GLU A 66 10.68 9.85 11.28
N GLY A 67 10.25 8.66 10.88
CA GLY A 67 9.63 8.39 9.57
C GLY A 67 10.65 8.22 8.44
N GLU A 68 11.94 8.03 8.75
CA GLU A 68 12.96 7.80 7.74
C GLU A 68 12.92 6.35 7.26
N HIS A 69 13.00 6.17 5.94
CA HIS A 69 12.99 4.86 5.28
C HIS A 69 14.24 4.04 5.62
N LEU A 70 14.04 2.87 6.21
CA LEU A 70 15.12 1.92 6.55
C LEU A 70 15.28 0.83 5.49
N TYR A 71 14.17 0.23 5.07
CA TYR A 71 14.14 -0.94 4.20
C TYR A 71 12.77 -1.08 3.53
N ASP A 72 12.72 -1.63 2.31
CA ASP A 72 11.47 -1.97 1.64
C ASP A 72 11.51 -3.35 1.02
N VAL A 73 10.33 -3.96 0.89
CA VAL A 73 10.13 -5.20 0.14
C VAL A 73 8.88 -5.11 -0.71
N GLN A 74 8.89 -5.85 -1.82
CA GLN A 74 7.74 -6.00 -2.70
C GLN A 74 7.10 -7.37 -2.50
N ASP A 75 5.77 -7.41 -2.55
CA ASP A 75 5.00 -8.63 -2.61
C ASP A 75 3.79 -8.48 -3.53
N LEU A 76 3.20 -9.59 -3.93
CA LEU A 76 1.98 -9.61 -4.76
C LEU A 76 0.94 -10.50 -4.11
N VAL A 77 -0.27 -9.96 -3.96
CA VAL A 77 -1.43 -10.71 -3.47
C VAL A 77 -2.62 -10.50 -4.39
N THR A 78 -3.42 -11.54 -4.58
CA THR A 78 -4.73 -11.41 -5.26
C THR A 78 -5.81 -11.32 -4.19
N VAL A 79 -6.64 -10.30 -4.26
CA VAL A 79 -7.80 -10.12 -3.37
C VAL A 79 -9.07 -10.36 -4.17
N GLY A 80 -9.85 -11.36 -3.78
CA GLY A 80 -11.09 -11.67 -4.44
C GLY A 80 -12.14 -10.58 -4.25
N ARG A 81 -13.24 -10.70 -5.01
CA ARG A 81 -14.36 -9.76 -4.94
C ARG A 81 -14.99 -9.75 -3.55
N GLY A 82 -15.03 -8.59 -2.89
CA GLY A 82 -15.64 -8.46 -1.56
C GLY A 82 -14.92 -9.24 -0.46
N GLU A 83 -13.68 -9.67 -0.71
CA GLU A 83 -12.89 -10.48 0.23
C GLU A 83 -11.93 -9.60 1.03
N ALA A 84 -11.57 -10.11 2.21
CA ALA A 84 -10.44 -9.64 3.00
C ALA A 84 -9.37 -10.75 3.01
N VAL A 85 -8.11 -10.39 2.76
CA VAL A 85 -6.99 -11.33 2.73
C VAL A 85 -5.90 -10.89 3.70
N GLU A 86 -5.37 -11.84 4.46
CA GLU A 86 -4.13 -11.67 5.22
C GLU A 86 -2.92 -11.89 4.29
N ALA A 87 -2.06 -10.88 4.21
CA ALA A 87 -0.76 -10.95 3.54
C ALA A 87 0.34 -10.79 4.59
N GLY A 88 1.45 -11.50 4.43
CA GLY A 88 2.55 -11.39 5.38
C GLY A 88 3.68 -12.36 5.09
N LYS A 89 4.90 -11.96 5.45
CA LYS A 89 6.10 -12.74 5.17
C LYS A 89 7.21 -12.43 6.17
N LYS A 90 7.97 -13.47 6.53
CA LYS A 90 9.27 -13.30 7.18
C LYS A 90 10.31 -12.92 6.13
N ILE A 91 11.01 -11.82 6.37
CA ILE A 91 12.09 -11.33 5.53
C ILE A 91 13.37 -11.21 6.36
N TYR A 92 14.51 -11.27 5.66
CA TYR A 92 15.83 -11.07 6.25
C TYR A 92 16.36 -9.72 5.80
N MET A 93 16.87 -8.94 6.75
CA MET A 93 17.44 -7.62 6.48
C MET A 93 18.72 -7.40 7.28
N PRO A 94 19.56 -6.43 6.90
CA PRO A 94 20.75 -6.10 7.66
C PRO A 94 20.43 -5.79 9.13
N SER A 95 21.18 -6.41 10.04
CA SER A 95 20.91 -6.38 11.48
C SER A 95 20.91 -4.98 12.09
N GLN A 96 21.61 -4.02 11.46
CA GLN A 96 21.64 -2.63 11.91
C GLN A 96 20.29 -1.90 11.76
N TYR A 97 19.34 -2.42 10.98
CA TYR A 97 18.04 -1.79 10.78
C TYR A 97 16.99 -2.28 11.79
N LEU A 98 17.01 -3.55 12.18
CA LEU A 98 16.03 -4.13 13.12
C LEU A 98 15.77 -3.30 14.39
N PRO A 99 16.78 -2.84 15.16
CA PRO A 99 16.53 -2.09 16.39
C PRO A 99 16.00 -0.67 16.15
N ARG A 100 15.95 -0.23 14.89
CA ARG A 100 15.47 1.11 14.50
C ARG A 100 14.04 1.08 13.96
N ILE A 101 13.49 -0.09 13.62
CA ILE A 101 12.15 -0.18 13.04
C ILE A 101 11.14 0.25 14.11
N ALA A 102 10.37 1.28 13.78
CA ALA A 102 9.28 1.77 14.62
C ALA A 102 7.91 1.54 13.95
N GLU A 103 7.88 1.54 12.62
CA GLU A 103 6.65 1.49 11.83
C GLU A 103 6.85 0.65 10.56
N VAL A 104 5.73 0.10 10.07
CA VAL A 104 5.65 -0.51 8.74
C VAL A 104 4.51 0.14 7.97
N ASP A 105 4.81 0.76 6.84
CA ASP A 105 3.83 1.32 5.92
C ASP A 105 3.63 0.38 4.73
N ILE A 106 2.39 0.26 4.26
CA ILE A 106 2.06 -0.60 3.12
C ILE A 106 1.27 0.20 2.10
N SER A 107 1.86 0.39 0.93
CA SER A 107 1.18 1.00 -0.22
C SER A 107 0.77 -0.05 -1.24
N ILE A 108 -0.40 0.13 -1.84
CA ILE A 108 -0.98 -0.77 -2.83
C ILE A 108 -0.97 -0.08 -4.20
N GLU A 109 -0.40 -0.74 -5.22
CA GLU A 109 -0.74 -0.49 -6.62
C GLU A 109 -1.76 -1.55 -7.07
N GLU A 110 -2.96 -1.09 -7.45
CA GLU A 110 -4.07 -1.96 -7.84
C GLU A 110 -4.04 -2.28 -9.33
N ARG A 111 -4.21 -3.55 -9.68
CA ARG A 111 -4.41 -4.00 -11.06
C ARG A 111 -5.63 -4.91 -11.15
N GLU A 112 -6.68 -4.42 -11.82
CA GLU A 112 -7.86 -5.26 -12.13
C GLU A 112 -7.41 -6.49 -12.93
N ARG A 113 -7.88 -7.66 -12.54
CA ARG A 113 -7.47 -8.91 -13.19
C ARG A 113 -8.26 -9.13 -14.48
N PRO A 114 -7.62 -9.19 -15.66
CA PRO A 114 -8.32 -9.53 -16.90
C PRO A 114 -8.78 -10.99 -16.85
N PHE A 115 -10.07 -11.20 -17.11
CA PHE A 115 -10.77 -12.49 -17.08
C PHE A 115 -10.25 -13.51 -18.09
#